data_AF-A0A973HV74-F1
#
_entry.id   AF-A0A973HV74-F1
#
_cell.length_a   1.000
_cell.length_b   1.000
_cell.length_c   1.000
_cell.angle_alpha   90.00
_cell.angle_beta   90.00
_cell.angle_gamma   90.00
#
_symmetry.space_group_name_H-M   'P 1'
#
loop_
_entity.id
_entity.type
_entity.pdbx_description
1 polymer ?
#
loop_
_entity_poly.entity_id
_entity_poly.type
_entity_poly.pdbx_seq_one_letter_code
_entity_poly.pdbx_strand_id
1 'polypeptide(L)'
;MRILLLCFLLSCQYSTANFDWTDYSSLLSQHVINHEKNGVRSNLVNYQAFGQDPRFSSLLERLALFDSTVLTGKEKLAFYINAYNLLAIKLVVDHNPKHSIRDIGTWFSPVWQKPAGILAGKAINLDTIEHKILRKMHEPRIHFSLVCASMSCPNL
;
A
#
# COMPACT_ATOMS: atom_id res chain seq x y z
N MET A 1 27.31 9.89 -55.47
CA MET A 1 27.43 9.64 -54.03
C MET A 1 26.09 9.98 -53.38
N ARG A 2 25.25 8.98 -53.10
CA ARG A 2 23.90 9.17 -52.52
C ARG A 2 24.02 9.08 -51.00
N ILE A 3 23.79 10.18 -50.30
CA ILE A 3 23.74 10.21 -48.83
C ILE A 3 22.35 9.74 -48.42
N LEU A 4 22.25 8.54 -47.86
CA LEU A 4 21.03 8.06 -47.19
C LEU A 4 20.92 8.78 -45.83
N LEU A 5 19.92 9.66 -45.71
CA LEU A 5 19.54 10.25 -44.42
C LEU A 5 18.73 9.20 -43.65
N LEU A 6 19.38 8.55 -42.67
CA LEU A 6 18.73 7.62 -41.76
C LEU A 6 17.99 8.44 -40.69
N CYS A 7 16.70 8.71 -40.88
CA CYS A 7 15.86 9.30 -39.85
C CYS A 7 15.66 8.28 -38.73
N PHE A 8 16.44 8.42 -37.66
CA PHE A 8 16.23 7.69 -36.40
C PHE A 8 14.98 8.27 -35.74
N LEU A 9 13.86 7.56 -35.88
CA LEU A 9 12.66 7.84 -35.08
C LEU A 9 13.00 7.53 -33.62
N LEU A 10 13.31 8.57 -32.85
CA LEU A 10 13.29 8.50 -31.39
C LEU A 10 11.84 8.25 -30.97
N SER A 11 11.49 6.99 -30.79
CA SER A 11 10.32 6.59 -30.02
C SER A 11 10.58 7.04 -28.58
N CYS A 12 9.98 8.17 -28.21
CA CYS A 12 9.88 8.56 -26.81
C CYS A 12 9.09 7.46 -26.09
N GLN A 13 9.79 6.58 -25.39
CA GLN A 13 9.15 5.64 -24.48
C GLN A 13 8.56 6.48 -23.35
N TYR A 14 7.24 6.71 -23.39
CA TYR A 14 6.50 7.15 -22.22
C TYR A 14 6.63 6.03 -21.18
N SER A 15 7.63 6.11 -20.32
CA SER A 15 7.62 5.34 -19.09
C SER A 15 6.45 5.90 -18.27
N THR A 16 5.37 5.14 -18.18
CA THR A 16 4.32 5.43 -17.20
C THR A 16 5.01 5.37 -15.85
N ALA A 17 5.16 6.52 -15.19
CA ALA A 17 5.84 6.66 -13.91
C ALA A 17 4.99 6.05 -12.78
N ASN A 18 4.62 4.78 -12.93
CA ASN A 18 3.84 4.03 -11.97
C ASN A 18 4.77 3.27 -11.02
N PHE A 19 4.39 3.24 -9.76
CA PHE A 19 5.08 2.43 -8.76
C PHE A 19 4.88 0.94 -9.07
N ASP A 20 5.97 0.15 -9.03
CA ASP A 20 5.91 -1.29 -9.25
C ASP A 20 5.37 -2.02 -8.00
N TRP A 21 4.16 -2.55 -8.11
CA TRP A 21 3.47 -3.31 -7.07
C TRP A 21 3.64 -4.84 -7.21
N THR A 22 4.53 -5.32 -8.10
CA THR A 22 4.70 -6.76 -8.36
C THR A 22 5.05 -7.55 -7.10
N ASP A 23 5.97 -7.02 -6.28
CA ASP A 23 6.31 -7.64 -4.99
C ASP A 23 5.13 -7.64 -4.03
N TYR A 24 4.33 -6.58 -4.01
CA TYR A 24 3.14 -6.50 -3.15
C TYR A 24 2.11 -7.57 -3.54
N SER A 25 1.82 -7.70 -4.84
CA SER A 25 0.93 -8.74 -5.37
C SER A 25 1.44 -10.15 -5.03
N SER A 26 2.76 -10.38 -5.16
CA SER A 26 3.37 -11.66 -4.85
C SER A 26 3.33 -11.99 -3.35
N LEU A 27 3.56 -10.99 -2.49
CA LEU A 27 3.45 -11.13 -1.03
C LEU A 27 2.01 -11.46 -0.61
N LEU A 28 1.02 -10.77 -1.18
CA LEU A 28 -0.39 -11.05 -0.91
C LEU A 28 -0.74 -12.48 -1.35
N SER A 29 -0.38 -12.88 -2.57
CA SER A 29 -0.64 -14.23 -3.08
C SER A 29 -0.03 -15.34 -2.21
N GLN A 30 1.16 -15.11 -1.67
CA GLN A 30 1.87 -16.11 -0.87
C GLN A 30 1.45 -16.16 0.60
N HIS A 31 1.12 -15.00 1.18
CA HIS A 31 0.94 -14.86 2.64
C HIS A 31 -0.50 -14.54 3.05
N VAL A 32 -1.44 -14.47 2.10
CA VAL A 32 -2.88 -14.38 2.38
C VAL A 32 -3.51 -15.75 2.17
N ILE A 33 -4.16 -16.25 3.22
CA ILE A 33 -4.83 -17.55 3.21
C ILE A 33 -6.34 -17.39 3.36
N ASN A 34 -7.11 -18.17 2.61
CA ASN A 34 -8.54 -18.28 2.87
C ASN A 34 -8.77 -19.13 4.12
N HIS A 35 -9.39 -18.56 5.14
CA HIS A 35 -9.65 -19.25 6.40
C HIS A 35 -10.99 -18.83 6.98
N GLU A 36 -11.62 -19.75 7.71
CA GLU A 36 -12.85 -19.46 8.44
C GLU A 36 -12.51 -19.05 9.88
N LYS A 37 -12.98 -17.89 10.31
CA LYS A 37 -12.86 -17.43 11.70
C LYS A 37 -14.23 -16.99 12.21
N ASN A 38 -14.69 -17.57 13.31
CA ASN A 38 -16.01 -17.30 13.90
C ASN A 38 -17.18 -17.50 12.91
N GLY A 39 -17.11 -18.52 12.05
CA GLY A 39 -18.15 -18.80 11.05
C GLY A 39 -18.12 -17.88 9.82
N VAL A 40 -17.12 -17.01 9.70
CA VAL A 40 -16.95 -16.10 8.55
C VAL A 40 -15.71 -16.52 7.76
N ARG A 41 -15.88 -16.82 6.46
CA ARG A 41 -14.77 -17.08 5.54
C ARG A 41 -14.14 -15.76 5.12
N SER A 42 -12.85 -15.61 5.41
CA SER A 42 -12.09 -14.39 5.16
C SER A 42 -10.71 -14.70 4.59
N ASN A 43 -10.15 -13.72 3.89
CA ASN A 43 -8.76 -13.74 3.48
C ASN A 43 -7.91 -13.17 4.62
N LEU A 44 -7.14 -14.02 5.28
CA LEU A 44 -6.33 -13.66 6.45
C LEU A 44 -4.86 -13.53 6.05
N VAL A 45 -4.24 -12.42 6.45
CA VAL A 45 -2.81 -12.18 6.29
C VAL A 45 -2.04 -12.95 7.37
N ASN A 46 -1.08 -13.77 6.97
CA ASN A 46 -0.07 -14.34 7.88
C ASN A 46 1.00 -13.27 8.17
N TYR A 47 0.72 -12.38 9.12
CA TYR A 47 1.60 -11.24 9.43
C TYR A 47 3.02 -11.65 9.81
N GLN A 48 3.20 -12.78 10.50
CA GLN A 48 4.54 -13.26 10.87
C GLN A 48 5.36 -13.61 9.62
N ALA A 49 4.80 -14.42 8.72
CA ALA A 49 5.49 -14.79 7.48
C ALA A 49 5.66 -13.60 6.54
N PHE A 50 4.64 -12.72 6.45
CA PHE A 50 4.69 -11.49 5.66
C PHE A 50 5.83 -10.58 6.12
N GLY A 51 5.99 -10.41 7.44
CA GLY A 51 7.03 -9.57 8.03
C GLY A 51 8.46 -10.11 7.89
N GLN A 52 8.61 -11.43 7.73
CA GLN A 52 9.90 -12.10 7.56
C GLN A 52 10.35 -12.18 6.09
N ASP A 53 9.47 -11.85 5.15
CA ASP A 53 9.78 -11.89 3.72
C ASP A 53 10.65 -10.69 3.31
N PRO A 54 11.85 -10.89 2.74
CA PRO A 54 12.74 -9.78 2.39
C PRO A 54 12.16 -8.85 1.30
N ARG A 55 11.18 -9.31 0.53
CA ARG A 55 10.47 -8.44 -0.42
C ARG A 55 9.66 -7.37 0.29
N PHE A 56 9.19 -7.63 1.52
CA PHE A 56 8.41 -6.67 2.28
C PHE A 56 9.26 -5.46 2.70
N SER A 57 10.47 -5.68 3.24
CA SER A 57 11.39 -4.59 3.59
C SER A 57 11.82 -3.81 2.35
N SER A 58 12.18 -4.50 1.26
CA SER A 58 12.54 -3.86 -0.02
C SER A 58 11.40 -3.00 -0.59
N LEU A 59 10.16 -3.51 -0.54
CA LEU A 59 8.98 -2.78 -0.97
C LEU A 59 8.75 -1.51 -0.15
N LEU A 60 8.95 -1.55 1.17
CA LEU A 60 8.84 -0.38 2.04
C LEU A 60 9.92 0.67 1.76
N GLU A 61 11.15 0.24 1.47
CA GLU A 61 12.24 1.15 1.08
C GLU A 61 11.95 1.86 -0.24
N ARG A 62 11.49 1.11 -1.26
CA ARG A 62 11.06 1.72 -2.53
C ARG A 62 9.90 2.68 -2.32
N LEU A 63 8.92 2.32 -1.50
CA LEU A 63 7.78 3.18 -1.17
C LEU A 63 8.24 4.48 -0.50
N ALA A 64 9.21 4.42 0.40
CA ALA A 64 9.77 5.58 1.09
C ALA A 64 10.44 6.59 0.15
N LEU A 65 11.08 6.09 -0.91
CA LEU A 65 11.84 6.89 -1.88
C LEU A 65 11.01 7.38 -3.07
N PHE A 66 9.86 6.76 -3.35
CA PHE A 66 9.07 7.08 -4.53
C PHE A 66 8.43 8.48 -4.46
N ASP A 67 8.62 9.27 -5.52
CA ASP A 67 7.99 10.57 -5.67
C ASP A 67 6.55 10.42 -6.18
N SER A 68 5.59 10.37 -5.24
CA SER A 68 4.16 10.28 -5.59
C SER A 68 3.58 11.53 -6.26
N THR A 69 4.33 12.63 -6.39
CA THR A 69 3.85 13.85 -7.05
C THR A 69 3.74 13.70 -8.57
N VAL A 70 4.46 12.75 -9.15
CA VAL A 70 4.40 12.42 -10.58
C VAL A 70 3.10 11.73 -10.98
N LEU A 71 2.36 11.18 -10.01
CA LEU A 71 1.13 10.43 -10.25
C LEU A 71 -0.08 11.35 -10.41
N THR A 72 -1.00 10.98 -11.31
CA THR A 72 -2.26 11.70 -11.50
C THR A 72 -3.46 10.75 -11.57
N GLY A 73 -4.67 11.30 -11.41
CA GLY A 73 -5.93 10.57 -11.60
C GLY A 73 -5.99 9.21 -10.88
N LYS A 74 -6.28 8.16 -11.65
CA LYS A 74 -6.47 6.78 -11.15
C LYS A 74 -5.18 6.15 -10.63
N GLU A 75 -4.04 6.52 -11.19
CA GLU A 75 -2.73 6.00 -10.75
C GLU A 75 -2.41 6.49 -9.34
N LYS A 76 -2.63 7.79 -9.10
CA LYS A 76 -2.47 8.39 -7.77
C LYS A 76 -3.42 7.74 -6.76
N LEU A 77 -4.68 7.56 -7.13
CA LEU A 77 -5.68 6.90 -6.30
C LEU A 77 -5.24 5.46 -5.92
N ALA A 78 -4.88 4.64 -6.91
CA ALA A 78 -4.45 3.27 -6.69
C ALA A 78 -3.19 3.19 -5.83
N PHE A 79 -2.21 4.07 -6.07
CA PHE A 79 -1.00 4.17 -5.27
C PHE A 79 -1.30 4.41 -3.79
N TYR A 80 -2.14 5.40 -3.46
CA TYR A 80 -2.43 5.72 -2.06
C TYR A 80 -3.29 4.66 -1.37
N ILE A 81 -4.18 3.97 -2.09
CA ILE A 81 -4.92 2.81 -1.56
C ILE A 81 -3.95 1.68 -1.22
N ASN A 82 -3.07 1.32 -2.15
CA ASN A 82 -2.08 0.26 -1.93
C ASN A 82 -1.10 0.61 -0.81
N ALA A 83 -0.62 1.86 -0.77
CA ALA A 83 0.23 2.35 0.29
C ALA A 83 -0.45 2.30 1.66
N TYR A 84 -1.73 2.69 1.75
CA TYR A 84 -2.49 2.56 3.01
C TYR A 84 -2.54 1.11 3.48
N ASN A 85 -2.94 0.19 2.60
CA ASN A 85 -3.12 -1.22 2.95
C ASN A 85 -1.79 -1.89 3.36
N LEU A 86 -0.71 -1.60 2.63
CA LEU A 86 0.63 -2.08 2.96
C LEU A 86 1.12 -1.54 4.31
N LEU A 87 0.91 -0.26 4.59
CA LEU A 87 1.32 0.35 5.86
C LEU A 87 0.44 -0.10 7.04
N ALA A 88 -0.81 -0.48 6.80
CA ALA A 88 -1.65 -1.13 7.81
C ALA A 88 -1.09 -2.51 8.17
N ILE A 89 -0.68 -3.32 7.19
CA ILE A 89 0.03 -4.58 7.43
C ILE A 89 1.31 -4.32 8.23
N LYS A 90 2.10 -3.31 7.84
CA LYS A 90 3.31 -2.92 8.57
C LYS A 90 3.04 -2.62 10.05
N LEU A 91 2.02 -1.83 10.36
CA LEU A 91 1.69 -1.53 11.77
C LEU A 91 1.42 -2.81 12.57
N VAL A 92 0.69 -3.77 12.00
CA VAL A 92 0.41 -5.07 12.64
C VAL A 92 1.67 -5.90 12.78
N VAL A 93 2.53 -5.97 11.75
CA VAL A 93 3.81 -6.68 11.79
C VAL A 93 4.73 -6.11 12.88
N ASP A 94 4.88 -4.78 12.93
CA ASP A 94 5.79 -4.10 13.84
C ASP A 94 5.39 -4.26 15.32
N HIS A 95 4.08 -4.31 15.60
CA HIS A 95 3.57 -4.29 16.98
C HIS A 95 3.03 -5.64 17.47
N ASN A 96 2.73 -6.57 16.56
CA ASN A 96 2.18 -7.89 16.83
C ASN A 96 1.04 -7.89 17.89
N PRO A 97 -0.06 -7.15 17.66
CA PRO A 97 -1.14 -7.03 18.62
C PRO A 97 -1.85 -8.37 18.86
N LYS A 98 -2.37 -8.58 20.08
CA LYS A 98 -2.98 -9.85 20.47
C LYS A 98 -4.35 -10.11 19.86
N HIS A 99 -5.20 -9.08 19.74
CA HIS A 99 -6.59 -9.27 19.32
C HIS A 99 -7.01 -8.36 18.17
N SER A 100 -6.55 -7.11 18.15
CA SER A 100 -6.94 -6.13 17.14
C SER A 100 -5.81 -5.15 16.84
N ILE A 101 -5.76 -4.63 15.61
CA ILE A 101 -4.93 -3.46 15.28
C ILE A 101 -5.22 -2.26 16.22
N ARG A 102 -6.44 -2.17 16.77
CA ARG A 102 -6.82 -1.15 17.75
C ARG A 102 -6.03 -1.26 19.05
N ASP A 103 -5.55 -2.44 19.41
CA ASP A 103 -4.75 -2.69 20.62
C ASP A 103 -3.38 -2.00 20.55
N ILE A 104 -2.93 -1.63 19.34
CA ILE A 104 -1.71 -0.83 19.16
C ILE A 104 -1.92 0.59 19.70
N GLY A 105 -3.14 1.11 19.61
CA GLY A 105 -3.51 2.46 20.02
C GLY A 105 -4.14 2.52 21.41
N THR A 106 -4.35 3.75 21.87
CA THR A 106 -5.18 4.05 23.04
C THR A 106 -6.28 5.03 22.64
N TRP A 107 -7.22 5.30 23.54
CA TRP A 107 -8.27 6.30 23.31
C TRP A 107 -7.70 7.69 22.97
N PHE A 108 -6.61 8.08 23.63
CA PHE A 108 -5.94 9.38 23.42
C PHE A 108 -4.86 9.35 22.32
N SER A 109 -4.49 8.16 21.83
CA SER A 109 -3.50 7.97 20.77
C SER A 109 -3.96 6.85 19.82
N PRO A 110 -4.90 7.15 18.91
CA PRO A 110 -5.43 6.16 17.97
C PRO A 110 -4.33 5.56 17.09
N VAL A 111 -4.44 4.27 16.79
CA VAL A 111 -3.45 3.56 15.96
C VAL A 111 -3.24 4.21 14.58
N TRP A 112 -4.31 4.70 13.96
CA TRP A 112 -4.23 5.35 12.64
C TRP A 112 -3.45 6.66 12.62
N GLN A 113 -3.24 7.29 13.78
CA GLN A 113 -2.47 8.52 13.91
C GLN A 113 -0.98 8.24 14.23
N LYS A 114 -0.62 7.00 14.55
CA LYS A 114 0.78 6.61 14.79
C LYS A 114 1.58 6.58 13.49
N PRO A 115 2.89 6.88 13.54
CA PRO A 115 3.77 6.71 12.38
C PRO A 115 3.65 5.29 11.82
N ALA A 116 3.27 5.18 10.55
CA ALA A 116 3.05 3.90 9.88
C ALA A 116 4.19 3.59 8.89
N GLY A 117 4.82 4.61 8.32
CA GLY A 117 5.94 4.46 7.39
C GLY A 117 6.46 5.79 6.87
N ILE A 118 7.19 5.73 5.76
CA ILE A 118 7.73 6.89 5.06
C ILE A 118 7.14 6.92 3.64
N LEU A 119 6.76 8.10 3.15
CA LEU A 119 6.38 8.36 1.76
C LEU A 119 7.09 9.63 1.30
N ALA A 120 7.78 9.56 0.15
CA ALA A 120 8.57 10.67 -0.39
C ALA A 120 9.47 11.34 0.66
N GLY A 121 10.18 10.53 1.46
CA GLY A 121 11.09 10.99 2.51
C GLY A 121 10.42 11.57 3.77
N LYS A 122 9.09 11.54 3.89
CA LYS A 122 8.37 12.06 5.06
C LYS A 122 7.65 10.96 5.82
N ALA A 123 7.74 11.00 7.15
CA ALA A 123 6.95 10.13 8.01
C ALA A 123 5.45 10.37 7.75
N ILE A 124 4.69 9.28 7.61
CA ILE A 124 3.26 9.29 7.33
C ILE A 124 2.52 8.38 8.30
N ASN A 125 1.26 8.70 8.56
CA ASN A 125 0.32 7.84 9.28
C ASN A 125 -0.89 7.51 8.38
N LEU A 126 -1.65 6.49 8.74
CA LEU A 126 -2.81 6.04 7.96
C LEU A 126 -3.89 7.12 7.87
N ASP A 127 -4.11 7.87 8.96
CA ASP A 127 -5.08 8.96 9.00
C ASP A 127 -4.78 10.04 7.96
N THR A 128 -3.51 10.39 7.75
CA THR A 128 -3.11 11.38 6.75
C THR A 128 -3.39 10.87 5.34
N ILE A 129 -3.08 9.61 5.04
CA ILE A 129 -3.35 9.02 3.73
C ILE A 129 -4.87 9.02 3.44
N GLU A 130 -5.68 8.58 4.41
CA GLU A 130 -7.13 8.52 4.24
C GLU A 130 -7.77 9.91 4.17
N HIS A 131 -7.58 10.74 5.21
CA HIS A 131 -8.34 11.99 5.37
C HIS A 131 -7.76 13.17 4.61
N LYS A 132 -6.43 13.25 4.47
CA LYS A 132 -5.79 14.42 3.85
C LYS A 132 -5.52 14.23 2.37
N ILE A 133 -5.47 12.99 1.88
CA ILE A 133 -5.16 12.65 0.49
C ILE A 133 -6.35 11.99 -0.19
N LEU A 134 -6.73 10.77 0.20
CA LEU A 134 -7.72 9.96 -0.50
C LEU A 134 -9.11 10.60 -0.49
N ARG A 135 -9.64 11.02 0.67
CA ARG A 135 -10.99 11.62 0.76
C ARG A 135 -11.17 12.89 -0.08
N LYS A 136 -10.09 13.61 -0.37
CA LYS A 136 -10.12 14.81 -1.24
C LYS A 136 -10.25 14.47 -2.74
N MET A 137 -10.10 13.21 -3.11
CA MET A 137 -10.25 12.74 -4.49
C MET A 137 -11.70 12.49 -4.88
N HIS A 138 -12.66 12.60 -3.94
CA HIS A 138 -14.10 12.43 -4.18
C HIS A 138 -14.48 11.12 -4.88
N GLU A 139 -13.71 10.06 -4.65
CA GLU A 139 -13.97 8.73 -5.21
C GLU A 139 -14.74 7.88 -4.19
N PRO A 140 -16.03 7.59 -4.40
CA PRO A 140 -16.88 6.88 -3.43
C PRO A 140 -16.38 5.46 -3.12
N ARG A 141 -15.64 4.81 -4.03
CA ARG A 141 -15.13 3.45 -3.82
C ARG A 141 -14.00 3.37 -2.79
N ILE A 142 -13.37 4.49 -2.41
CA ILE A 142 -12.26 4.52 -1.45
C ILE A 142 -12.61 3.79 -0.15
N HIS A 143 -13.80 4.03 0.42
CA HIS A 143 -14.18 3.44 1.71
C HIS A 143 -14.23 1.91 1.66
N PHE A 144 -14.54 1.33 0.49
CA PHE A 144 -14.53 -0.11 0.27
C PHE A 144 -13.12 -0.65 -0.04
N SER A 145 -12.17 0.18 -0.44
CA SER A 145 -10.83 -0.28 -0.85
C SER A 145 -9.78 -0.22 0.26
N LEU A 146 -10.09 0.42 1.39
CA LEU A 146 -9.18 0.51 2.53
C LEU A 146 -9.36 -0.68 3.46
N VAL A 147 -8.33 -1.53 3.52
CA VAL A 147 -8.27 -2.68 4.43
C VAL A 147 -7.48 -2.29 5.66
N CYS A 148 -8.23 -1.93 6.69
CA CYS A 148 -7.78 -1.55 8.02
C CYS A 148 -7.24 -2.71 8.89
N ALA A 149 -6.93 -3.87 8.32
CA ALA A 149 -6.49 -5.08 9.04
C ALA A 149 -7.42 -5.53 10.19
N SER A 150 -8.69 -5.14 10.17
CA SER A 150 -9.77 -5.68 11.01
C SER A 150 -10.54 -6.76 10.25
N MET A 151 -11.08 -7.75 10.98
CA MET A 151 -11.97 -8.79 10.43
C MET A 151 -13.21 -8.20 9.72
N SER A 152 -13.59 -6.97 10.06
CA SER A 152 -14.70 -6.25 9.44
C SER A 152 -14.33 -5.50 8.16
N CYS A 153 -13.04 -5.43 7.81
CA CYS A 153 -12.60 -4.78 6.57
C CYS A 153 -12.80 -5.76 5.38
N PRO A 154 -12.95 -5.28 4.14
CA PRO A 154 -13.06 -6.15 2.98
C PRO A 154 -11.80 -7.01 2.81
N ASN A 155 -11.97 -8.19 2.20
CA ASN A 155 -10.88 -9.13 1.94
C ASN A 155 -9.82 -8.48 1.02
N LEU A 156 -8.54 -8.63 1.37
CA LEU A 156 -7.41 -8.37 0.47
C LEU A 156 -7.30 -9.45 -0.60
#